data_AF-A0A7X6CMK6-F1
#
_entry.id   AF-A0A7X6CMK6-F1
#
_cell.length_a   1.000
_cell.length_b   1.000
_cell.length_c   1.000
_cell.angle_alpha   90.00
_cell.angle_beta   90.00
_cell.angle_gamma   90.00
#
_symmetry.space_group_name_H-M   'P 1'
#
loop_
_entity.id
_entity.type
_entity.pdbx_description
1 polymer ?
#
loop_
_entity_poly.entity_id
_entity_poly.type
_entity_poly.pdbx_seq_one_letter_code
_entity_poly.pdbx_strand_id
1 'polypeptide(L)'
;MLDANLLFDAAFYLNQNPGVAAAVEQGVFSSGFDHFLKFGKCEGRNPSPFFDSNFYAAQNPGVAEALATGFFCSGFDHFIEFGAFEERNPSPVFDNSYYLSQNPEIAAALETDELTGIEHFVEFGIDEGRASSHDFDVSNYLANNPDLVAAGFDNRQALEHFVTSGSQEGRCAVKKQGVSVLHVSRNCRIRVSRVF
;
A
#
# COMPACT_ATOMS: atom_id res chain seq x y z
N MET A 1 6.86 3.33 18.30
CA MET A 1 7.10 3.51 16.85
C MET A 1 6.87 2.17 16.19
N LEU A 2 6.36 2.19 14.97
CA LEU A 2 6.16 1.00 14.15
C LEU A 2 7.51 0.31 13.87
N ASP A 3 7.52 -1.01 13.64
CA ASP A 3 8.71 -1.66 13.09
C ASP A 3 8.84 -1.35 11.59
N ALA A 4 9.92 -0.70 11.19
CA ALA A 4 10.21 -0.41 9.78
C ALA A 4 10.29 -1.69 8.93
N ASN A 5 10.73 -2.81 9.52
CA ASN A 5 10.81 -4.08 8.81
C ASN A 5 9.43 -4.62 8.43
N LEU A 6 8.37 -4.28 9.18
CA LEU A 6 7.00 -4.70 8.84
C LEU A 6 6.55 -4.14 7.48
N LEU A 7 6.96 -2.91 7.15
CA LEU A 7 6.59 -2.25 5.90
C LEU A 7 7.65 -2.38 4.81
N PHE A 8 8.66 -3.21 5.00
CA PHE A 8 9.70 -3.47 4.00
C PHE A 8 9.49 -4.82 3.32
N ASP A 9 9.35 -4.79 2.00
CA ASP A 9 9.30 -5.99 1.17
C ASP A 9 10.59 -6.06 0.34
N ALA A 10 11.45 -7.02 0.68
CA ALA A 10 12.74 -7.17 0.02
C ALA A 10 12.62 -7.54 -1.47
N ALA A 11 11.65 -8.39 -1.83
CA ALA A 11 11.48 -8.82 -3.21
C ALA A 11 10.97 -7.64 -4.06
N PHE A 12 9.92 -6.97 -3.59
CA PHE A 12 9.40 -5.75 -4.22
C PHE A 12 10.51 -4.70 -4.37
N TYR A 13 11.21 -4.40 -3.28
CA TYR A 13 12.21 -3.33 -3.27
C TYR A 13 13.36 -3.60 -4.24
N LEU A 14 13.88 -4.82 -4.29
CA LEU A 14 14.97 -5.17 -5.21
C LEU A 14 14.50 -5.22 -6.66
N ASN A 15 13.29 -5.73 -6.93
CA ASN A 15 12.70 -5.74 -8.27
C ASN A 15 12.53 -4.32 -8.83
N GLN A 16 12.08 -3.38 -7.98
CA GLN A 16 11.91 -1.98 -8.37
C GLN A 16 13.24 -1.21 -8.45
N ASN A 17 14.32 -1.77 -7.90
CA ASN A 17 15.62 -1.12 -7.83
C ASN A 17 16.74 -2.06 -8.32
N PRO A 18 16.82 -2.37 -9.62
CA PRO A 18 17.79 -3.36 -10.15
C PRO A 18 19.26 -3.03 -9.83
N GLY A 19 19.62 -1.74 -9.76
CA GLY A 19 20.95 -1.31 -9.35
C GLY A 19 21.27 -1.66 -7.89
N VAL A 20 20.27 -1.61 -7.01
CA VAL A 20 20.42 -2.02 -5.61
C VAL A 20 20.52 -3.55 -5.51
N ALA A 21 19.72 -4.28 -6.31
CA ALA A 21 19.82 -5.74 -6.40
C ALA A 21 21.25 -6.18 -6.77
N ALA A 22 21.83 -5.58 -7.81
CA ALA A 22 23.21 -5.84 -8.21
C ALA A 22 24.23 -5.48 -7.11
N ALA A 23 24.01 -4.38 -6.38
CA ALA A 23 24.89 -3.97 -5.28
C ALA A 23 24.82 -4.93 -4.09
N VAL A 24 23.64 -5.48 -3.78
CA VAL A 24 23.46 -6.53 -2.76
C VAL A 24 24.15 -7.83 -3.18
N GLU A 25 23.99 -8.26 -4.43
CA GLU A 25 24.66 -9.45 -4.98
C GLU A 25 26.19 -9.33 -4.94
N GLN A 26 26.72 -8.12 -5.12
CA GLN A 26 28.15 -7.82 -5.02
C GLN A 26 28.65 -7.64 -3.58
N GLY A 27 27.76 -7.69 -2.58
CA GLY A 27 28.10 -7.52 -1.17
C GLY A 27 28.41 -6.08 -0.76
N VAL A 28 28.03 -5.09 -1.58
CA VAL A 28 28.15 -3.66 -1.22
C VAL A 28 27.18 -3.31 -0.11
N PHE A 29 25.97 -3.88 -0.15
CA PHE A 29 24.97 -3.84 0.91
C PHE A 29 24.70 -5.24 1.42
N SER A 30 24.43 -5.38 2.71
CA SER A 30 24.09 -6.69 3.30
C SER A 30 22.71 -7.19 2.89
N SER A 31 21.80 -6.28 2.55
CA SER A 31 20.45 -6.57 2.06
C SER A 31 19.83 -5.34 1.38
N GLY A 32 18.69 -5.53 0.70
CA GLY A 32 17.89 -4.41 0.22
C GLY A 32 17.41 -3.50 1.36
N PHE A 33 17.14 -4.07 2.55
CA PHE A 33 16.73 -3.31 3.72
C PHE A 33 17.86 -2.43 4.25
N ASP A 34 19.10 -2.93 4.24
CA ASP A 34 20.29 -2.15 4.61
C ASP A 34 20.47 -0.93 3.68
N HIS A 35 20.31 -1.14 2.37
CA HIS A 35 20.30 -0.02 1.42
C HIS A 35 19.14 0.95 1.70
N PHE A 36 17.93 0.44 1.94
CA PHE A 36 16.75 1.27 2.18
C PHE A 36 16.93 2.17 3.41
N LEU A 37 17.37 1.61 4.53
CA LEU A 37 17.58 2.36 5.77
C LEU A 37 18.68 3.43 5.65
N LYS A 38 19.76 3.14 4.90
CA LYS A 38 20.89 4.06 4.74
C LYS A 38 20.66 5.12 3.66
N PHE A 39 19.96 4.78 2.59
CA PHE A 39 19.82 5.62 1.40
C PHE A 39 18.38 5.68 0.90
N GLY A 40 17.78 4.51 0.64
CA GLY A 40 16.53 4.42 -0.11
C GLY A 40 15.37 5.23 0.46
N LYS A 41 15.21 5.26 1.78
CA LYS A 41 14.12 6.02 2.43
C LYS A 41 14.27 7.53 2.17
N CYS A 42 15.49 8.07 2.31
CA CYS A 42 15.76 9.49 2.08
C CYS A 42 15.76 9.86 0.58
N GLU A 43 15.97 8.88 -0.29
CA GLU A 43 15.78 9.00 -1.75
C GLU A 43 14.29 8.94 -2.16
N GLY A 44 13.37 8.76 -1.21
CA GLY A 44 11.93 8.68 -1.48
C GLY A 44 11.49 7.38 -2.15
N ARG A 45 12.28 6.31 -2.08
CA ARG A 45 11.92 5.01 -2.67
C ARG A 45 10.82 4.34 -1.84
N ASN A 46 9.91 3.64 -2.51
CA ASN A 46 8.86 2.89 -1.82
C ASN A 46 9.44 1.57 -1.29
N PRO A 47 9.30 1.25 0.01
CA PRO A 47 9.84 0.04 0.62
C PRO A 47 8.99 -1.21 0.34
N SER A 48 7.70 -1.03 0.06
CA SER A 48 6.74 -2.10 -0.22
C SER A 48 5.53 -1.52 -0.98
N PRO A 49 4.61 -2.37 -1.46
CA PRO A 49 3.32 -1.91 -1.97
C PRO A 49 2.43 -1.22 -0.92
N PHE A 50 2.73 -1.37 0.37
CA PHE A 50 1.93 -0.84 1.47
C PHE A 50 2.21 0.63 1.79
N PHE A 51 3.37 1.15 1.38
CA PHE A 51 3.78 2.54 1.63
C PHE A 51 4.20 3.24 0.34
N ASP A 52 3.58 4.38 0.06
CA ASP A 52 3.93 5.25 -1.07
C ASP A 52 4.47 6.58 -0.55
N SER A 53 5.78 6.78 -0.73
CA SER A 53 6.51 7.96 -0.25
C SER A 53 5.97 9.26 -0.85
N ASN A 54 5.57 9.26 -2.12
CA ASN A 54 5.07 10.45 -2.80
C ASN A 54 3.64 10.77 -2.33
N PHE A 55 2.79 9.75 -2.25
CA PHE A 55 1.44 9.89 -1.72
C PHE A 55 1.46 10.42 -0.28
N TYR A 56 2.28 9.80 0.57
CA TYR A 56 2.35 10.17 1.98
C TYR A 56 2.85 11.61 2.16
N ALA A 57 3.89 12.03 1.44
CA ALA A 57 4.35 13.42 1.49
C ALA A 57 3.28 14.40 0.97
N ALA A 58 2.56 14.05 -0.10
CA ALA A 58 1.53 14.90 -0.67
C ALA A 58 0.31 15.07 0.25
N GLN A 59 -0.11 14.02 0.96
CA GLN A 59 -1.25 14.09 1.88
C GLN A 59 -0.93 14.74 3.23
N ASN A 60 0.35 14.96 3.52
CA ASN A 60 0.79 15.45 4.81
C ASN A 60 1.67 16.70 4.67
N PRO A 61 1.12 17.88 4.28
CA PRO A 61 1.92 19.08 4.02
C PRO A 61 2.80 19.53 5.19
N GLY A 62 2.37 19.34 6.44
CA GLY A 62 3.19 19.63 7.62
C GLY A 62 4.43 18.73 7.73
N VAL A 63 4.35 17.50 7.20
CA VAL A 63 5.50 16.59 7.11
C VAL A 63 6.43 17.06 6.00
N ALA A 64 5.92 17.55 4.88
CA ALA A 64 6.76 18.10 3.81
C ALA A 64 7.67 19.25 4.29
N GLU A 65 7.20 20.08 5.21
CA GLU A 65 8.02 21.11 5.85
C GLU A 65 9.10 20.52 6.77
N ALA A 66 8.75 19.51 7.58
CA ALA A 66 9.72 18.79 8.42
C ALA A 66 10.81 18.08 7.58
N LEU A 67 10.47 17.59 6.38
CA LEU A 67 11.42 17.04 5.41
C LEU A 67 12.31 18.13 4.82
N ALA A 68 11.73 19.27 4.43
CA ALA A 68 12.48 20.39 3.84
C ALA A 68 13.48 21.01 4.82
N THR A 69 13.20 20.96 6.12
CA THR A 69 14.08 21.42 7.19
C THR A 69 15.09 20.37 7.67
N GLY A 70 14.99 19.13 7.17
CA GLY A 70 15.89 18.02 7.51
C GLY A 70 15.62 17.39 8.87
N PHE A 71 14.45 17.64 9.49
CA PHE A 71 14.06 17.01 10.75
C PHE A 71 13.77 15.52 10.56
N PHE A 72 13.09 15.17 9.46
CA PHE A 72 13.04 13.80 8.94
C PHE A 72 13.79 13.75 7.61
N CYS A 73 14.43 12.61 7.31
CA CYS A 73 14.98 12.44 5.97
C CYS A 73 13.92 11.97 4.97
N SER A 74 12.84 11.32 5.45
CA SER A 74 11.80 10.75 4.60
C SER A 74 10.42 10.78 5.25
N GLY A 75 9.37 10.79 4.44
CA GLY A 75 8.00 10.63 4.94
C GLY A 75 7.79 9.27 5.62
N PHE A 76 8.55 8.26 5.23
CA PHE A 76 8.59 6.96 5.89
C PHE A 76 9.03 7.08 7.35
N ASP A 77 10.10 7.82 7.64
CA ASP A 77 10.55 8.03 9.04
C ASP A 77 9.45 8.65 9.90
N HIS A 78 8.81 9.71 9.40
CA HIS A 78 7.67 10.29 10.09
C HIS A 78 6.54 9.26 10.27
N PHE A 79 6.23 8.46 9.26
CA PHE A 79 5.13 7.49 9.36
C PHE A 79 5.38 6.45 10.44
N ILE A 80 6.57 5.87 10.45
CA ILE A 80 6.98 4.87 11.43
C ILE A 80 6.99 5.44 12.85
N GLU A 81 7.47 6.68 13.02
CA GLU A 81 7.57 7.31 14.35
C GLU A 81 6.23 7.84 14.87
N PHE A 82 5.42 8.44 14.00
CA PHE A 82 4.21 9.18 14.37
C PHE A 82 3.00 8.81 13.52
N GLY A 83 3.15 8.79 12.20
CA GLY A 83 2.01 8.78 11.28
C GLY A 83 1.07 7.58 11.43
N ALA A 84 1.59 6.40 11.75
CA ALA A 84 0.76 5.22 12.00
C ALA A 84 -0.16 5.41 13.23
N PHE A 85 0.35 6.01 14.30
CA PHE A 85 -0.40 6.30 15.54
C PHE A 85 -1.26 7.56 15.44
N GLU A 86 -0.98 8.42 14.46
CA GLU A 86 -1.82 9.55 14.07
C GLU A 86 -2.91 9.14 13.04
N GLU A 87 -3.11 7.84 12.83
CA GLU A 87 -4.14 7.27 11.94
C GLU A 87 -4.01 7.72 10.47
N ARG A 88 -2.78 8.06 10.03
CA ARG A 88 -2.54 8.55 8.66
C ARG A 88 -2.51 7.40 7.65
N ASN A 89 -2.90 7.70 6.42
CA ASN A 89 -2.89 6.74 5.33
C ASN A 89 -1.50 6.70 4.66
N PRO A 90 -0.80 5.55 4.62
CA PRO A 90 0.54 5.41 4.05
C PRO A 90 0.56 5.25 2.53
N SER A 91 -0.57 4.86 1.93
CA SER A 91 -0.67 4.60 0.49
C SER A 91 -2.13 4.72 0.01
N PRO A 92 -2.39 4.80 -1.31
CA PRO A 92 -3.76 4.79 -1.85
C PRO A 92 -4.54 3.49 -1.59
N VAL A 93 -3.84 2.38 -1.34
CA VAL A 93 -4.45 1.06 -1.13
C VAL A 93 -4.80 0.79 0.34
N PHE A 94 -4.45 1.67 1.26
CA PHE A 94 -4.83 1.57 2.67
C PHE A 94 -5.42 2.88 3.19
N ASP A 95 -6.65 2.81 3.66
CA ASP A 95 -7.35 3.89 4.37
C ASP A 95 -7.69 3.39 5.78
N ASN A 96 -7.05 3.99 6.80
CA ASN A 96 -7.16 3.55 8.19
C ASN A 96 -8.61 3.63 8.69
N SER A 97 -9.26 4.76 8.45
CA SER A 97 -10.66 4.98 8.86
C SER A 97 -11.60 4.00 8.17
N TYR A 98 -11.41 3.76 6.87
CA TYR A 98 -12.17 2.75 6.14
C TYR A 98 -11.93 1.37 6.74
N TYR A 99 -10.68 0.97 6.89
CA TYR A 99 -10.31 -0.35 7.37
C TYR A 99 -10.90 -0.63 8.76
N LEU A 100 -10.78 0.31 9.71
CA LEU A 100 -11.36 0.14 11.05
C LEU A 100 -12.90 0.13 11.02
N SER A 101 -13.53 0.90 10.13
CA SER A 101 -14.99 0.86 9.96
C SER A 101 -15.51 -0.49 9.44
N GLN A 102 -14.71 -1.20 8.64
CA GLN A 102 -15.06 -2.52 8.11
C GLN A 102 -14.74 -3.65 9.08
N ASN A 103 -13.87 -3.40 10.06
CA ASN A 103 -13.34 -4.41 10.99
C ASN A 103 -13.50 -3.92 12.44
N PRO A 104 -14.75 -3.79 12.95
CA PRO A 104 -15.02 -3.21 14.27
C PRO A 104 -14.41 -4.01 15.42
N GLU A 105 -14.17 -5.30 15.25
CA GLU A 105 -13.46 -6.14 16.21
C GLU A 105 -11.98 -5.74 16.34
N ILE A 106 -11.37 -5.28 15.26
CA ILE A 106 -10.01 -4.75 15.28
C ILE A 106 -10.01 -3.38 15.92
N ALA A 107 -10.94 -2.50 15.53
CA ALA A 107 -11.09 -1.18 16.16
C ALA A 107 -11.21 -1.27 17.69
N ALA A 108 -12.02 -2.22 18.19
CA ALA A 108 -12.15 -2.46 19.63
C ALA A 108 -10.86 -3.01 20.28
N ALA A 109 -10.08 -3.82 19.55
CA ALA A 109 -8.81 -4.34 20.04
C ALA A 109 -7.73 -3.26 20.12
N LEU A 110 -7.67 -2.32 19.17
CA LEU A 110 -6.67 -1.23 19.18
C LEU A 110 -6.89 -0.22 20.32
N GLU A 111 -8.09 -0.15 20.92
CA GLU A 111 -8.30 0.62 22.15
C GLU A 111 -7.58 0.01 23.35
N THR A 112 -7.22 -1.28 23.27
CA THR A 112 -6.66 -2.08 24.38
C THR A 112 -5.24 -2.60 24.13
N ASP A 113 -4.83 -2.74 22.87
CA ASP A 113 -3.50 -3.18 22.43
C ASP A 113 -2.78 -2.04 21.69
N GLU A 114 -1.44 -2.06 21.70
CA GLU A 114 -0.60 -1.05 21.03
C GLU A 114 -0.50 -1.21 19.49
N LEU A 115 -1.36 -2.02 18.89
CA LEU A 115 -1.37 -2.28 17.45
C LEU A 115 -2.10 -1.15 16.70
N THR A 116 -1.58 -0.76 15.55
CA THR A 116 -2.22 0.19 14.63
C THR A 116 -3.02 -0.54 13.54
N GLY A 117 -3.93 0.17 12.86
CA GLY A 117 -4.72 -0.43 11.78
C GLY A 117 -3.85 -0.95 10.62
N ILE A 118 -2.78 -0.23 10.29
CA ILE A 118 -1.83 -0.65 9.25
C ILE A 118 -1.04 -1.90 9.69
N GLU A 119 -0.64 -1.99 10.96
CA GLU A 119 0.04 -3.18 11.50
C GLU A 119 -0.83 -4.42 11.31
N HIS A 120 -2.09 -4.35 11.78
CA HIS A 120 -3.01 -5.46 11.61
C HIS A 120 -3.20 -5.84 10.13
N PHE A 121 -3.35 -4.85 9.27
CA PHE A 121 -3.57 -5.13 7.85
C PHE A 121 -2.38 -5.83 7.21
N VAL A 122 -1.16 -5.37 7.49
CA VAL A 122 0.06 -5.97 6.91
C VAL A 122 0.38 -7.33 7.53
N GLU A 123 0.10 -7.55 8.81
CA GLU A 123 0.36 -8.86 9.45
C GLU A 123 -0.71 -9.91 9.13
N PHE A 124 -1.98 -9.51 9.05
CA PHE A 124 -3.11 -10.44 8.95
C PHE A 124 -4.10 -10.06 7.85
N GLY A 125 -4.51 -8.79 7.81
CA GLY A 125 -5.69 -8.37 7.05
C GLY A 125 -5.60 -8.64 5.54
N ILE A 126 -4.44 -8.43 4.93
CA ILE A 126 -4.24 -8.72 3.50
C ILE A 126 -4.34 -10.22 3.20
N ASP A 127 -3.77 -11.07 4.05
CA ASP A 127 -3.82 -12.53 3.86
C ASP A 127 -5.22 -13.10 4.15
N GLU A 128 -5.99 -12.45 5.03
CA GLU A 128 -7.40 -12.72 5.28
C GLU A 128 -8.33 -12.21 4.17
N GLY A 129 -7.82 -11.45 3.21
CA GLY A 129 -8.58 -10.93 2.07
C GLY A 129 -9.45 -9.72 2.40
N ARG A 130 -9.14 -8.99 3.47
CA ARG A 130 -9.93 -7.83 3.93
C ARG A 130 -9.80 -6.64 2.99
N ALA A 131 -10.90 -5.92 2.80
CA ALA A 131 -10.91 -4.65 2.09
C ALA A 131 -10.13 -3.59 2.87
N SER A 132 -9.25 -2.85 2.19
CA SER A 132 -8.28 -1.96 2.84
C SER A 132 -8.43 -0.49 2.49
N SER A 133 -9.14 -0.16 1.42
CA SER A 133 -9.57 1.22 1.17
C SER A 133 -10.88 1.27 0.38
N HIS A 134 -11.43 2.47 0.24
CA HIS A 134 -12.57 2.71 -0.64
C HIS A 134 -12.31 2.32 -2.10
N ASP A 135 -11.04 2.33 -2.51
CA ASP A 135 -10.60 2.13 -3.89
C ASP A 135 -9.92 0.76 -4.10
N PHE A 136 -9.68 -0.02 -3.04
CA PHE A 136 -9.05 -1.33 -3.12
C PHE A 136 -9.62 -2.36 -2.12
N ASP A 137 -10.08 -3.47 -2.67
CA ASP A 137 -10.46 -4.70 -1.99
C ASP A 137 -9.84 -5.88 -2.76
N VAL A 138 -8.92 -6.60 -2.12
CA VAL A 138 -8.14 -7.66 -2.76
C VAL A 138 -9.02 -8.82 -3.26
N SER A 139 -10.08 -9.15 -2.51
CA SER A 139 -11.02 -10.21 -2.87
C SER A 139 -11.79 -9.82 -4.12
N ASN A 140 -12.24 -8.57 -4.21
CA ASN A 140 -12.88 -8.04 -5.42
C ASN A 140 -11.89 -7.89 -6.58
N TYR A 141 -10.64 -7.50 -6.31
CA TYR A 141 -9.61 -7.38 -7.34
C TYR A 141 -9.31 -8.74 -7.99
N LEU A 142 -9.08 -9.80 -7.21
CA LEU A 142 -8.88 -11.15 -7.73
C LEU A 142 -10.13 -11.66 -8.47
N ALA A 143 -11.33 -11.46 -7.92
CA ALA A 143 -12.57 -11.87 -8.58
C ALA A 143 -12.80 -11.17 -9.94
N ASN A 144 -12.31 -9.94 -10.09
CA ASN A 144 -12.44 -9.16 -11.32
C ASN A 144 -11.36 -9.46 -12.36
N ASN A 145 -10.26 -10.13 -11.98
CA ASN A 145 -9.06 -10.35 -12.78
C ASN A 145 -8.69 -11.85 -12.77
N PRO A 146 -9.48 -12.70 -13.45
CA PRO A 146 -9.29 -14.15 -13.41
C PRO A 146 -7.96 -14.61 -14.02
N ASP A 147 -7.30 -13.77 -14.81
CA ASP A 147 -5.93 -14.01 -15.29
C ASP A 147 -4.92 -14.07 -14.15
N LEU A 148 -5.05 -13.24 -13.12
CA LEU A 148 -4.18 -13.26 -11.94
C LEU A 148 -4.42 -14.53 -11.12
N VAL A 149 -5.69 -14.93 -10.97
CA VAL A 149 -6.06 -16.19 -10.31
C VAL A 149 -5.49 -17.38 -11.09
N ALA A 150 -5.60 -17.37 -12.43
CA ALA A 150 -5.04 -18.42 -13.28
C ALA A 150 -3.50 -18.46 -13.22
N ALA A 151 -2.85 -17.32 -12.99
CA ALA A 151 -1.41 -17.22 -12.75
C ALA A 151 -1.01 -17.61 -11.31
N GLY A 152 -1.97 -17.94 -10.45
CA GLY A 152 -1.74 -18.43 -9.08
C GLY A 152 -1.41 -17.33 -8.07
N PHE A 153 -1.84 -16.09 -8.32
CA PHE A 153 -1.56 -14.96 -7.43
C PHE A 153 -2.24 -15.14 -6.07
N ASP A 154 -1.50 -14.94 -5.00
CA ASP A 154 -2.05 -14.72 -3.67
C ASP A 154 -2.51 -13.26 -3.46
N ASN A 155 -3.04 -12.95 -2.28
CA ASN A 155 -3.56 -11.62 -1.97
C ASN A 155 -2.49 -10.53 -1.99
N ARG A 156 -1.27 -10.81 -1.50
CA ARG A 156 -0.17 -9.83 -1.46
C ARG A 156 0.35 -9.55 -2.86
N GLN A 157 0.54 -10.59 -3.67
CA GLN A 157 0.91 -10.48 -5.07
C GLN A 157 -0.16 -9.72 -5.88
N ALA A 158 -1.43 -9.92 -5.57
CA ALA A 158 -2.52 -9.20 -6.20
C ALA A 158 -2.51 -7.71 -5.85
N LEU A 159 -2.25 -7.35 -4.58
CA LEU A 159 -2.08 -5.96 -4.16
C LEU A 159 -0.85 -5.33 -4.81
N GLU A 160 0.29 -6.03 -4.81
CA GLU A 160 1.50 -5.58 -5.51
C GLU A 160 1.23 -5.32 -6.98
N HIS A 161 0.56 -6.25 -7.67
CA HIS A 161 0.18 -6.08 -9.06
C HIS A 161 -0.71 -4.85 -9.26
N PHE A 162 -1.69 -4.62 -8.38
CA PHE A 162 -2.54 -3.43 -8.47
C PHE A 162 -1.73 -2.13 -8.37
N VAL A 163 -0.83 -2.04 -7.38
CA VAL A 163 0.01 -0.87 -7.14
C VAL A 163 0.99 -0.63 -8.30
N THR A 164 1.59 -1.70 -8.84
CA THR A 164 2.64 -1.60 -9.86
C THR A 164 2.12 -1.48 -11.29
N SER A 165 0.95 -2.06 -11.60
CA SER A 165 0.43 -2.15 -12.98
C SER A 165 -1.08 -1.99 -13.06
N GLY A 166 -1.83 -2.69 -12.22
CA GLY A 166 -3.28 -2.83 -12.32
C GLY A 166 -4.06 -1.52 -12.28
N SER A 167 -3.66 -0.57 -11.44
CA SER A 167 -4.29 0.76 -11.38
C SER A 167 -4.12 1.52 -12.70
N GLN A 168 -2.94 1.46 -13.32
CA GLN A 168 -2.65 2.11 -14.60
C GLN A 168 -3.34 1.43 -15.78
N GLU A 169 -3.49 0.11 -15.71
CA GLU A 169 -4.27 -0.68 -16.67
C GLU A 169 -5.79 -0.41 -16.57
N GLY A 170 -6.23 0.32 -15.53
CA GLY A 170 -7.65 0.58 -15.27
C GLY A 170 -8.40 -0.64 -14.75
N ARG A 171 -7.69 -1.61 -14.15
CA ARG A 171 -8.30 -2.81 -13.56
C ARG A 171 -9.14 -2.44 -12.34
N CYS A 172 -10.26 -3.13 -12.22
CA CYS A 172 -11.26 -2.87 -11.20
C CYS A 172 -10.91 -3.58 -9.87
N ALA A 173 -10.63 -2.82 -8.82
CA ALA A 173 -10.28 -3.36 -7.49
C ALA A 173 -11.40 -3.29 -6.46
N VAL A 174 -12.61 -2.88 -6.86
CA VAL A 174 -13.78 -2.82 -5.98
C VAL A 174 -14.94 -3.60 -6.58
N LYS A 175 -15.97 -3.86 -5.79
CA LYS A 175 -17.19 -4.50 -6.27
C LYS A 175 -17.76 -3.73 -7.47
N LYS A 176 -17.89 -4.40 -8.61
CA LYS A 176 -18.58 -3.84 -9.78
C LYS A 176 -20.04 -3.58 -9.41
N GLN A 177 -20.45 -2.32 -9.41
CA GLN A 177 -21.87 -1.99 -9.23
C GLN A 177 -22.64 -2.36 -10.51
N GLY A 178 -23.79 -3.02 -10.34
CA GLY A 178 -24.75 -3.22 -11.42
C GLY A 178 -25.25 -1.87 -11.93
N VAL A 179 -25.39 -1.74 -13.25
CA VAL A 179 -25.75 -0.51 -13.97
C VAL A 179 -26.94 0.21 -13.30
N SER A 180 -26.72 1.43 -12.79
CA SER A 180 -27.77 2.40 -12.52
C SER A 180 -27.35 3.78 -13.01
N VAL A 181 -28.31 4.48 -13.62
CA VAL A 181 -28.15 5.68 -14.42
C VAL A 181 -27.83 6.89 -13.53
N LEU A 182 -26.86 7.70 -13.97
CA LEU A 182 -26.50 9.03 -13.45
C LEU A 182 -26.05 9.09 -11.97
N HIS A 183 -24.73 8.95 -11.75
CA HIS A 183 -23.90 9.92 -11.02
C HIS A 183 -22.44 9.74 -11.45
N VAL A 184 -21.74 10.85 -11.66
CA VAL A 184 -20.34 10.91 -12.08
C VAL A 184 -19.49 11.00 -10.81
N SER A 185 -18.95 9.87 -10.34
CA SER A 185 -17.70 9.80 -9.56
C SER A 185 -17.33 8.33 -9.28
N ARG A 186 -16.06 7.98 -9.55
CA ARG A 186 -15.22 6.91 -8.95
C ARG A 186 -15.61 5.43 -8.96
N ASN A 187 -16.74 4.99 -9.52
CA ASN A 187 -17.02 3.54 -9.57
C ASN A 187 -16.68 2.93 -10.93
N CYS A 188 -15.81 1.92 -10.89
CA CYS A 188 -15.49 0.96 -11.95
C CYS A 188 -16.71 0.68 -12.88
N ARG A 189 -16.76 1.37 -14.02
CA ARG A 189 -17.82 1.20 -15.01
C ARG A 189 -17.47 0.08 -15.97
N ILE A 190 -18.40 -0.84 -16.16
CA ILE A 190 -18.36 -1.86 -17.23
C ILE A 190 -18.32 -1.11 -18.57
N ARG A 191 -17.20 -1.15 -19.30
CA ARG A 191 -17.22 -0.82 -20.74
C ARG A 191 -17.93 -1.97 -21.45
N VAL A 192 -19.23 -1.83 -21.65
CA VAL A 192 -19.93 -2.66 -22.63
C VAL A 192 -19.59 -2.09 -24.00
N SER A 193 -18.66 -2.70 -24.72
CA SER A 193 -18.49 -2.41 -26.14
C SER A 193 -19.79 -2.81 -26.84
N ARG A 194 -20.62 -1.81 -27.17
CA ARG A 194 -21.76 -2.03 -28.07
C ARG A 194 -21.18 -2.35 -29.45
N VAL A 195 -21.27 -3.61 -29.84
CA VAL A 195 -21.22 -3.99 -31.24
C VAL A 195 -22.56 -3.57 -31.84
N PHE A 196 -22.56 -2.49 -32.63
CA PHE A 196 -23.58 -2.20 -33.62
C PHE A 196 -22.89 -1.68 -34.87
#